data_AF-A0A5C1AN25-F1
#
_entry.id   AF-A0A5C1AN25-F1
#
_cell.length_a   1.000
_cell.length_b   1.000
_cell.length_c   1.000
_cell.angle_alpha   90.00
_cell.angle_beta   90.00
_cell.angle_gamma   90.00
#
_symmetry.space_group_name_H-M   'P 1'
#
loop_
_entity.id
_entity.type
_entity.pdbx_description
1 polymer ?
#
loop_
_entity_poly.entity_id
_entity_poly.type
_entity_poly.pdbx_seq_one_letter_code
_entity_poly.pdbx_strand_id
1 'polypeptide(L)'
;MTSLKLIRDGMNLPFKIQAHGPDGPTLAGVYRPLSREAVTDLTADVNREPAGKARVRATAAKVAERVVSWDCEDGPPTAENVAALPPAFFDALELVVTGYARSGADDEKKSALPQC
;
A
#
# COMPACT_ATOMS: atom_id res chain seq x y z
N MET A 1 -3.26 29.51 -5.03
CA MET A 1 -1.88 29.07 -5.36
C MET A 1 -1.48 28.02 -4.34
N THR A 2 -1.69 26.74 -4.65
CA THR A 2 -1.42 25.64 -3.71
C THR A 2 0.06 25.31 -3.77
N SER A 3 0.79 25.67 -2.71
CA SER A 3 2.22 25.44 -2.60
C SER A 3 2.47 23.94 -2.48
N LEU A 4 2.87 23.31 -3.59
CA LEU A 4 3.43 21.96 -3.62
C LEU A 4 4.75 22.01 -2.85
N LYS A 5 4.71 21.66 -1.56
CA LYS A 5 5.92 21.41 -0.77
C LYS A 5 6.57 20.16 -1.35
N LEU A 6 7.62 20.33 -2.15
CA LEU A 6 8.53 19.25 -2.50
C LEU A 6 9.17 18.75 -1.19
N ILE A 7 8.59 17.71 -0.60
CA ILE A 7 9.24 16.95 0.45
C ILE A 7 10.36 16.17 -0.25
N ARG A 8 11.59 16.53 0.07
CA ARG A 8 12.84 16.07 -0.56
C ARG A 8 13.18 14.59 -0.25
N ASP A 9 12.20 13.80 0.21
CA ASP A 9 12.37 12.54 0.96
C ASP A 9 11.58 11.35 0.36
N GLY A 10 11.14 11.48 -0.89
CA GLY A 10 10.29 10.48 -1.56
C GLY A 10 8.83 10.92 -1.59
N MET A 11 8.18 10.72 -2.74
CA MET A 11 6.79 11.14 -2.94
C MET A 11 5.85 10.33 -2.02
N ASN A 12 5.20 11.02 -1.09
CA ASN A 12 4.02 10.48 -0.40
C ASN A 12 2.89 10.35 -1.43
N LEU A 13 2.40 9.14 -1.64
CA LEU A 13 1.33 8.85 -2.59
C LEU A 13 0.05 8.47 -1.83
N PRO A 14 -1.12 8.95 -2.25
CA PRO A 14 -2.37 8.46 -1.73
C PRO A 14 -2.62 7.03 -2.21
N PHE A 15 -3.25 6.20 -1.39
CA PHE A 15 -3.76 4.91 -1.79
C PHE A 15 -5.24 4.76 -1.41
N LYS A 16 -5.96 3.95 -2.18
CA LYS A 16 -7.35 3.57 -1.91
C LYS A 16 -7.52 2.12 -2.31
N ILE A 17 -7.85 1.28 -1.34
CA ILE A 17 -8.01 -0.17 -1.49
C ILE A 17 -9.47 -0.49 -1.19
N GLN A 18 -10.16 -1.09 -2.15
CA GLN A 18 -11.52 -1.57 -1.96
C GLN A 18 -11.52 -3.10 -1.93
N ALA A 19 -11.84 -3.69 -0.78
CA ALA A 19 -11.93 -5.13 -0.65
C ALA A 19 -13.35 -5.60 -1.02
N HIS A 20 -13.48 -6.65 -1.85
CA HIS A 20 -14.74 -7.34 -2.18
C HIS A 20 -15.71 -6.65 -3.17
N GLY A 21 -15.22 -5.75 -4.03
CA GLY A 21 -16.02 -5.14 -5.11
C GLY A 21 -16.66 -3.79 -4.75
N PRO A 22 -17.58 -3.25 -5.57
CA PRO A 22 -17.97 -1.82 -5.55
C PRO A 22 -18.63 -1.34 -4.26
N ASP A 23 -19.25 -2.22 -3.47
CA ASP A 23 -19.90 -1.91 -2.19
C ASP A 23 -19.07 -2.35 -0.98
N GLY A 24 -17.82 -2.75 -1.22
CA GLY A 24 -16.93 -3.27 -0.19
C GLY A 24 -16.32 -2.19 0.71
N PRO A 25 -15.86 -2.58 1.93
CA PRO A 25 -15.12 -1.68 2.79
C PRO A 25 -13.89 -1.14 2.05
N THR A 26 -13.59 0.13 2.29
CA THR A 26 -12.47 0.82 1.66
C THR A 26 -11.47 1.26 2.70
N LEU A 27 -10.20 0.98 2.44
CA LEU A 27 -9.06 1.48 3.19
C LEU A 27 -8.36 2.53 2.34
N ALA A 28 -8.28 3.76 2.84
CA ALA A 28 -7.53 4.82 2.18
C ALA A 28 -6.47 5.37 3.13
N GLY A 29 -5.49 6.06 2.54
CA GLY A 29 -4.36 6.59 3.29
C GLY A 29 -3.28 7.17 2.40
N VAL A 30 -2.12 7.38 3.01
CA VAL A 30 -0.93 7.90 2.36
C VAL A 30 0.23 6.96 2.66
N TYR A 31 1.01 6.61 1.64
CA TYR A 31 2.15 5.73 1.76
C TYR A 31 3.37 6.29 1.03
N ARG A 32 4.54 5.75 1.37
CA ARG A 32 5.80 5.99 0.66
C ARG A 32 6.15 4.74 -0.15
N PRO A 33 6.21 4.81 -1.48
CA PRO A 33 6.58 3.67 -2.29
C PRO A 33 8.00 3.23 -1.98
N LEU A 34 8.23 1.92 -1.96
CA LEU A 34 9.56 1.37 -1.93
C LEU A 34 10.25 1.58 -3.29
N SER A 35 11.54 1.88 -3.27
CA SER A 35 12.36 1.78 -4.48
C SER A 35 12.49 0.31 -4.88
N ARG A 36 12.73 0.03 -6.17
CA ARG A 36 12.91 -1.34 -6.66
C ARG A 36 14.02 -2.11 -5.92
N GLU A 37 15.09 -1.42 -5.54
CA GLU A 37 16.16 -1.99 -4.72
C GLU A 37 15.66 -2.37 -3.33
N ALA A 38 14.90 -1.50 -2.67
CA ALA A 38 14.32 -1.77 -1.36
C ALA A 38 13.26 -2.88 -1.38
N VAL A 39 12.53 -3.05 -2.48
CA VAL A 39 11.62 -4.19 -2.69
C VAL A 39 12.38 -5.51 -2.81
N THR A 40 13.54 -5.49 -3.48
CA THR A 40 14.39 -6.68 -3.63
C THR A 40 14.97 -7.09 -2.27
N ASP A 41 15.44 -6.12 -1.49
CA ASP A 41 15.93 -6.32 -0.13
C ASP A 41 14.84 -6.87 0.79
N LEU A 42 13.64 -6.26 0.75
CA LEU A 42 12.46 -6.75 1.47
C LEU A 42 12.13 -8.20 1.10
N THR A 43 12.13 -8.53 -0.20
CA THR A 43 11.83 -9.88 -0.68
C THR A 43 12.87 -10.88 -0.17
N ALA A 44 14.14 -10.48 -0.11
CA ALA A 44 15.20 -11.32 0.45
C ALA A 44 15.00 -11.55 1.95
N ASP A 45 14.69 -10.50 2.72
CA ASP A 45 14.45 -10.61 4.16
C ASP A 45 13.20 -11.43 4.50
N VAL A 46 12.08 -11.21 3.80
CA VAL A 46 10.86 -12.02 3.99
C VAL A 46 11.12 -13.49 3.63
N ASN A 47 11.94 -13.78 2.62
CA ASN A 47 12.25 -15.16 2.26
C ASN A 47 13.16 -15.88 3.26
N ARG A 48 13.98 -15.14 4.02
CA ARG A 48 14.79 -15.69 5.12
C ARG A 48 13.94 -16.12 6.31
N GLU A 49 12.79 -15.48 6.51
CA GLU A 49 11.88 -15.79 7.61
C GLU A 49 11.12 -17.12 7.38
N PRO A 50 10.82 -17.87 8.45
CA PRO A 50 10.04 -19.08 8.36
C PRO A 50 8.63 -18.81 7.83
N ALA A 51 8.13 -19.71 6.97
CA ALA A 51 6.85 -19.55 6.30
C ALA A 51 5.67 -19.36 7.29
N GLY A 52 4.57 -18.79 6.79
CA GLY A 52 3.38 -18.52 7.60
C GLY A 52 3.51 -17.22 8.40
N LYS A 53 3.24 -17.28 9.71
CA LYS A 53 3.06 -16.08 10.54
C LYS A 53 4.29 -15.18 10.64
N ALA A 54 5.51 -15.74 10.59
CA ALA A 54 6.72 -14.92 10.68
C ALA A 54 6.92 -14.07 9.42
N ARG A 55 6.70 -14.63 8.22
CA ARG A 55 6.71 -13.86 6.96
C ARG A 55 5.67 -12.75 6.94
N VAL A 56 4.44 -13.03 7.40
CA VAL A 56 3.38 -12.01 7.49
C VAL A 56 3.81 -10.86 8.41
N ARG A 57 4.38 -11.17 9.58
CA ARG A 57 4.87 -10.15 10.53
C ARG A 57 6.02 -9.31 9.95
N ALA A 58 6.99 -9.94 9.30
CA ALA A 58 8.12 -9.25 8.69
C ALA A 58 7.64 -8.30 7.58
N THR A 59 6.70 -8.76 6.75
CA THR A 59 6.10 -7.96 5.69
C THR A 59 5.25 -6.81 6.27
N ALA A 60 4.42 -7.10 7.28
CA ALA A 60 3.59 -6.11 7.95
C ALA A 60 4.42 -4.99 8.58
N ALA A 61 5.55 -5.32 9.21
CA ALA A 61 6.47 -4.33 9.77
C ALA A 61 7.00 -3.38 8.69
N LYS A 62 7.41 -3.94 7.54
CA LYS A 62 7.97 -3.18 6.42
C LYS A 62 6.94 -2.33 5.72
N VAL A 63 5.69 -2.81 5.62
CA VAL A 63 4.55 -2.05 5.12
C VAL A 63 4.19 -0.91 6.09
N ALA A 64 4.13 -1.19 7.39
CA ALA A 64 3.85 -0.20 8.43
C ALA A 64 4.88 0.95 8.44
N GLU A 65 6.18 0.65 8.26
CA GLU A 65 7.23 1.67 8.11
C GLU A 65 7.01 2.63 6.93
N ARG A 66 6.21 2.23 5.94
CA ARG A 66 6.00 2.97 4.69
C ARG A 66 4.66 3.67 4.62
N VAL A 67 3.66 3.20 5.35
CA VAL A 67 2.37 3.87 5.43
C VAL A 67 2.48 5.03 6.42
N VAL A 68 2.20 6.24 5.94
CA VAL A 68 2.31 7.48 6.71
C VAL A 68 1.04 7.72 7.52
N SER A 69 -0.11 7.42 6.94
CA SER A 69 -1.43 7.55 7.57
C SER A 69 -2.45 6.69 6.85
N TRP A 70 -3.52 6.34 7.54
CA TRP A 70 -4.67 5.60 6.98
C TRP A 70 -5.96 5.96 7.72
N ASP A 71 -7.11 5.62 7.15
CA ASP A 71 -8.42 5.96 7.72
C ASP A 71 -8.87 5.03 8.87
N CYS A 72 -8.10 3.99 9.21
CA CYS A 72 -8.46 3.05 10.28
C CYS A 72 -8.16 3.57 11.69
N GLU A 73 -7.14 4.41 11.86
CA GLU A 73 -6.69 4.87 13.17
C GLU A 73 -6.13 6.30 13.09
N ASP A 74 -6.21 7.01 14.21
CA ASP A 74 -5.62 8.34 14.37
C ASP A 74 -4.10 8.20 14.60
N GLY A 75 -3.36 7.90 13.53
CA GLY A 75 -1.90 7.73 13.59
C GLY A 75 -1.30 6.87 12.47
N PRO A 76 0.04 6.75 12.42
CA PRO A 76 0.70 5.81 11.53
C PRO A 76 0.40 4.38 11.96
N PRO A 77 0.18 3.45 11.00
CA PRO A 77 -0.07 2.06 11.34
C PRO A 77 1.11 1.41 12.05
N THR A 78 0.79 0.50 12.96
CA THR A 78 1.79 -0.41 13.57
C THR A 78 1.84 -1.72 12.79
N ALA A 79 2.96 -2.46 12.92
CA ALA A 79 3.09 -3.79 12.33
C ALA A 79 1.98 -4.75 12.77
N GLU A 80 1.49 -4.60 14.01
CA GLU A 80 0.42 -5.41 14.57
C GLU A 80 -0.92 -5.10 13.90
N ASN A 81 -1.22 -3.81 13.70
CA ASN A 81 -2.47 -3.39 13.06
C ASN A 81 -2.49 -3.79 11.58
N VAL A 82 -1.35 -3.68 10.89
CA VAL A 82 -1.22 -4.16 9.50
C VAL A 82 -1.38 -5.67 9.43
N ALA A 83 -0.75 -6.44 10.33
CA ALA A 83 -0.87 -7.90 10.37
C ALA A 83 -2.27 -8.39 10.78
N ALA A 84 -3.05 -7.55 11.47
CA ALA A 84 -4.43 -7.83 11.86
C ALA A 84 -5.45 -7.50 10.76
N LEU A 85 -5.03 -6.86 9.67
CA LEU A 85 -5.92 -6.57 8.55
C LEU A 85 -6.48 -7.86 7.93
N PRO A 86 -7.71 -7.82 7.41
CA PRO A 86 -8.21 -8.88 6.54
C PRO A 86 -7.23 -9.11 5.37
N PRO A 87 -7.04 -10.36 4.92
CA PRO A 87 -6.04 -10.70 3.91
C PRO A 87 -6.20 -9.87 2.62
N ALA A 88 -7.43 -9.59 2.20
CA ALA A 88 -7.71 -8.75 1.03
C ALA A 88 -7.11 -7.33 1.13
N PHE A 89 -7.09 -6.73 2.33
CA PHE A 89 -6.46 -5.43 2.54
C PHE A 89 -4.96 -5.55 2.73
N PHE A 90 -4.50 -6.59 3.43
CA PHE A 90 -3.07 -6.83 3.64
C PHE A 90 -2.33 -7.03 2.33
N ASP A 91 -2.79 -7.95 1.47
CA ASP A 91 -2.20 -8.22 0.16
C ASP A 91 -2.22 -6.96 -0.72
N ALA A 92 -3.34 -6.24 -0.77
CA ALA A 92 -3.43 -5.02 -1.56
C ALA A 92 -2.51 -3.90 -1.06
N LEU A 93 -2.36 -3.76 0.26
CA LEU A 93 -1.48 -2.76 0.86
C LEU A 93 0.00 -3.10 0.63
N GLU A 94 0.37 -4.38 0.73
CA GLU A 94 1.70 -4.86 0.34
C GLU A 94 1.99 -4.53 -1.13
N LEU A 95 1.07 -4.81 -2.04
CA LEU A 95 1.22 -4.53 -3.48
C LEU A 95 1.39 -3.03 -3.76
N VAL A 96 0.62 -2.19 -3.07
CA VAL A 96 0.71 -0.72 -3.18
C VAL A 96 2.10 -0.22 -2.74
N VAL A 97 2.58 -0.67 -1.58
CA VAL A 97 3.86 -0.22 -1.00
C VAL A 97 5.06 -0.75 -1.78
N THR A 98 5.02 -2.01 -2.21
CA THR A 98 6.09 -2.65 -2.99
C THR A 98 6.06 -2.26 -4.46
N GLY A 99 5.03 -1.56 -4.92
CA GLY A 99 4.91 -1.14 -6.32
C GLY A 99 4.67 -2.31 -7.28
N TYR A 100 4.46 -3.52 -6.79
CA TYR A 100 3.82 -4.59 -7.55
C TYR A 100 2.32 -4.31 -7.60
N ALA A 101 1.91 -3.21 -8.24
CA ALA A 101 0.64 -3.29 -8.93
C ALA A 101 0.80 -4.44 -9.92
N ARG A 102 0.20 -5.59 -9.63
CA ARG A 102 -0.14 -6.55 -10.68
C ARG A 102 -0.97 -5.72 -11.65
N SER A 103 -0.36 -5.19 -12.72
CA SER A 103 -1.04 -4.39 -13.74
C SER A 103 -2.34 -5.11 -14.09
N GLY A 104 -3.48 -4.60 -13.61
CA GLY A 104 -4.71 -5.39 -13.69
C GLY A 104 -5.93 -4.89 -12.93
N ALA A 105 -5.91 -3.74 -12.26
CA ALA A 105 -7.12 -3.22 -11.60
C ALA A 105 -7.13 -1.70 -11.44
N ASP A 106 -6.83 -0.94 -12.49
CA ASP A 106 -7.36 0.43 -12.69
C ASP A 106 -7.11 0.88 -14.15
N ASP A 107 -7.76 0.21 -15.11
CA ASP A 107 -7.94 0.75 -16.48
C ASP A 107 -9.34 0.36 -16.98
N GLU A 108 -10.37 0.87 -16.30
CA GLU A 108 -11.73 1.03 -16.84
C GLU A 108 -12.49 1.91 -15.84
N LYS A 109 -12.60 3.23 -16.03
CA LYS A 109 -13.31 3.86 -17.14
C LYS A 109 -12.65 5.19 -17.48
N LYS A 110 -11.95 5.15 -18.61
CA LYS A 110 -11.74 6.27 -19.54
C LYS A 110 -12.96 7.20 -19.51
N SER A 111 -12.71 8.43 -19.09
CA SER A 111 -13.57 9.57 -19.39
C SER A 111 -13.75 9.62 -20.91
N ALA A 112 -14.84 9.05 -21.42
CA ALA A 112 -15.35 9.37 -22.74
C ALA A 112 -16.12 10.69 -22.61
N LEU A 113 -15.38 11.79 -22.55
CA LEU A 113 -15.91 13.08 -22.98
C LEU A 113 -16.30 12.94 -24.46
N PRO A 114 -17.50 13.37 -24.87
CA PRO A 114 -17.86 13.38 -26.29
C PRO A 114 -16.96 14.42 -26.98
N GLN A 115 -16.11 13.95 -27.90
CA GLN A 115 -15.50 14.83 -28.88
C GLN A 115 -16.37 14.79 -30.13
N CYS A 116 -17.00 15.95 -30.39
CA CYS A 116 -17.63 16.48 -31.59
C CYS A 116 -18.01 15.52 -32.73
#